data_AF-A0A7W0PIL7-F1
#
_entry.id   AF-A0A7W0PIL7-F1
#
_cell.length_a   1.000
_cell.length_b   1.000
_cell.length_c   1.000
_cell.angle_alpha   90.00
_cell.angle_beta   90.00
_cell.angle_gamma   90.00
#
_symmetry.space_group_name_H-M   'P 1'
#
loop_
_entity.id
_entity.type
_entity.pdbx_description
1 polymer ?
#
loop_
_entity_poly.entity_id
_entity_poly.type
_entity_poly.pdbx_seq_one_letter_code
_entity_poly.pdbx_strand_id
1 'polypeptide(L)'
;VDAPVTSPTFTIGHRYQGRNMDVSHLDLFRFTGLSPAEWGDLEPYFENAVVFVEWPEAGLEALPLPRIAIRLAHAEGDNRTIELAAAENAMLEGMT
;
A
#
# COMPACT_ATOMS: atom_id res chain seq x y z
N VAL A 1 -9.57 -9.68 7.25
CA VAL A 1 -10.73 -9.12 6.54
C VAL A 1 -11.54 -10.30 6.04
N ASP A 2 -12.86 -10.34 6.26
CA ASP A 2 -13.69 -11.49 5.85
C ASP A 2 -14.52 -11.19 4.59
N ALA A 3 -14.46 -9.96 4.07
CA ALA A 3 -15.04 -9.55 2.80
C ALA A 3 -14.06 -9.79 1.62
N PRO A 4 -14.55 -9.98 0.39
CA PRO A 4 -13.70 -10.05 -0.81
C PRO A 4 -12.83 -8.79 -0.96
N VAL A 5 -11.54 -8.99 -1.25
CA VAL A 5 -10.60 -7.92 -1.59
C VAL A 5 -10.51 -7.82 -3.11
N THR A 6 -10.78 -6.63 -3.63
CA THR A 6 -10.76 -6.33 -5.07
C THR A 6 -9.88 -5.12 -5.31
N SER A 7 -9.23 -5.07 -6.48
CA SER A 7 -8.39 -3.94 -6.83
C SER A 7 -9.21 -2.64 -6.90
N PRO A 8 -8.74 -1.56 -6.24
CA PRO A 8 -9.39 -0.26 -6.26
C PRO A 8 -8.96 0.59 -7.45
N THR A 9 -8.43 0.03 -8.54
CA THR A 9 -7.88 0.83 -9.67
C THR A 9 -8.82 1.95 -10.14
N PHE A 10 -10.16 1.73 -10.14
CA PHE A 10 -11.19 2.69 -10.58
C PHE A 10 -11.89 3.45 -9.44
N THR A 11 -11.43 3.31 -8.22
CA THR A 11 -11.91 4.03 -7.04
C THR A 11 -10.75 4.80 -6.41
N ILE A 12 -11.03 5.64 -5.40
CA ILE A 12 -9.97 6.34 -4.65
C ILE A 12 -9.18 5.34 -3.79
N GLY A 13 -9.88 4.33 -3.28
CA GLY A 13 -9.33 3.30 -2.40
C GLY A 13 -10.46 2.42 -1.84
N HIS A 14 -10.08 1.31 -1.23
CA HIS A 14 -10.98 0.49 -0.43
C HIS A 14 -10.54 0.48 1.03
N ARG A 15 -11.50 0.61 1.95
CA ARG A 15 -11.27 0.42 3.37
C ARG A 15 -12.06 -0.76 3.88
N TYR A 16 -11.37 -1.63 4.58
CA TYR A 16 -11.87 -2.90 5.07
C TYR A 16 -11.80 -2.93 6.60
N GLN A 17 -12.92 -3.26 7.22
CA GLN A 17 -12.96 -3.50 8.66
C GLN A 17 -12.20 -4.80 8.98
N GLY A 18 -11.13 -4.68 9.76
CA GLY A 18 -10.41 -5.83 10.29
C GLY A 18 -10.82 -6.14 11.73
N ARG A 19 -10.34 -7.26 12.28
CA ARG A 19 -10.71 -7.66 13.66
C ARG A 19 -10.07 -6.77 14.72
N ASN A 20 -8.82 -6.37 14.50
CA ASN A 20 -8.03 -5.58 15.44
C ASN A 20 -7.57 -4.23 14.87
N MET A 21 -7.53 -4.11 13.54
CA MET A 21 -7.04 -2.95 12.81
C MET A 21 -7.68 -2.94 11.43
N ASP A 22 -8.08 -1.78 10.95
CA ASP A 22 -8.59 -1.62 9.58
C ASP A 22 -7.47 -1.82 8.57
N VAL A 23 -7.86 -2.22 7.36
CA VAL A 23 -6.94 -2.32 6.22
C VAL A 23 -7.43 -1.37 5.14
N SER A 24 -6.55 -0.49 4.68
CA SER A 24 -6.79 0.35 3.51
C SER A 24 -5.99 -0.18 2.33
N HIS A 25 -6.62 -0.26 1.17
CA HIS A 25 -6.00 -0.67 -0.09
C HIS A 25 -6.15 0.49 -1.07
N LEU A 26 -5.01 1.05 -1.47
CA LEU A 26 -4.90 2.15 -2.41
C LEU A 26 -4.17 1.66 -3.67
N ASP A 27 -4.56 2.18 -4.83
CA ASP A 27 -3.91 1.93 -6.11
C ASP A 27 -3.67 3.27 -6.79
N LEU A 28 -2.40 3.67 -6.91
CA LEU A 28 -2.02 4.96 -7.47
C LEU A 28 -1.59 4.88 -8.93
N PHE A 29 -1.85 3.78 -9.65
CA PHE A 29 -1.43 3.58 -11.04
C PHE A 29 -1.85 4.71 -12.00
N ARG A 30 -2.96 5.40 -11.69
CA ARG A 30 -3.53 6.47 -12.51
C ARG A 30 -2.93 7.85 -12.24
N PHE A 31 -2.19 8.00 -11.15
CA PHE A 31 -1.62 9.26 -10.75
C PHE A 31 -0.23 9.38 -11.37
N THR A 32 0.08 10.56 -11.90
CA THR A 32 1.44 10.93 -12.32
C THR A 32 2.18 11.72 -11.25
N GLY A 33 1.43 12.15 -10.23
CA GLY A 33 1.83 12.85 -9.01
C GLY A 33 0.60 13.03 -8.14
N LEU A 34 0.78 13.39 -6.86
CA LEU A 34 -0.32 13.75 -5.96
C LEU A 34 -0.32 15.27 -5.73
N SER A 35 -1.33 15.96 -6.26
CA SER A 35 -1.64 17.33 -5.87
C SER A 35 -2.15 17.38 -4.42
N PRO A 36 -2.17 18.56 -3.76
CA PRO A 36 -2.71 18.69 -2.41
C PRO A 36 -4.18 18.26 -2.28
N ALA A 37 -4.98 18.45 -3.34
CA ALA A 37 -6.37 18.03 -3.36
C ALA A 37 -6.49 16.50 -3.41
N GLU A 38 -5.73 15.84 -4.30
CA GLU A 38 -5.69 14.38 -4.40
C GLU A 38 -5.13 13.74 -3.14
N TRP A 39 -4.14 14.37 -2.49
CA TRP A 39 -3.68 13.95 -1.18
C TRP A 39 -4.78 14.04 -0.12
N GLY A 40 -5.56 15.13 -0.10
CA GLY A 40 -6.68 15.30 0.83
C GLY A 40 -7.76 14.22 0.69
N ASP A 41 -7.97 13.70 -0.51
CA ASP A 41 -8.89 12.58 -0.75
C ASP A 41 -8.32 11.23 -0.25
N LEU A 42 -6.99 11.08 -0.22
CA LEU A 42 -6.29 9.85 0.20
C LEU A 42 -5.97 9.82 1.70
N GLU A 43 -5.71 10.97 2.31
CA GLU A 43 -5.29 11.11 3.71
C GLU A 43 -6.16 10.33 4.72
N PRO A 44 -7.51 10.33 4.62
CA PRO A 44 -8.36 9.58 5.54
C PRO A 44 -8.14 8.06 5.53
N TYR A 45 -7.58 7.50 4.46
CA TYR A 45 -7.27 6.07 4.39
C TYR A 45 -6.07 5.67 5.25
N PHE A 46 -5.24 6.61 5.69
CA PHE A 46 -4.08 6.36 6.55
C PHE A 46 -4.40 6.38 8.05
N GLU A 47 -5.59 6.85 8.42
CA GLU A 47 -5.99 6.93 9.82
C GLU A 47 -6.33 5.55 10.41
N ASN A 48 -5.63 5.14 11.47
CA ASN A 48 -5.90 3.92 12.23
C ASN A 48 -6.07 2.66 11.36
N ALA A 49 -5.19 2.49 10.37
CA ALA A 49 -5.22 1.36 9.45
C ALA A 49 -3.81 0.89 9.07
N VAL A 50 -3.69 -0.37 8.68
CA VAL A 50 -2.58 -0.82 7.83
C VAL A 50 -2.91 -0.46 6.40
N VAL A 51 -2.01 0.28 5.73
CA VAL A 51 -2.26 0.76 4.37
C VAL A 51 -1.36 0.03 3.38
N PHE A 52 -1.98 -0.63 2.41
CA PHE A 52 -1.32 -1.17 1.23
C PHE A 52 -1.50 -0.19 0.08
N VAL A 53 -0.39 0.21 -0.54
CA VAL A 53 -0.39 1.16 -1.66
C VAL A 53 0.27 0.49 -2.86
N GLU A 54 -0.50 0.21 -3.89
CA GLU A 54 0.01 -0.22 -5.20
C GLU A 54 0.47 1.00 -6.02
N TRP A 55 1.52 0.81 -6.82
CA TRP A 55 2.11 1.84 -7.69
C TRP A 55 2.43 3.15 -6.94
N PRO A 56 3.19 3.10 -5.83
CA PRO A 56 3.34 4.25 -4.93
C PRO A 56 4.11 5.43 -5.53
N GLU A 57 4.70 5.29 -6.73
CA GLU A 57 5.61 6.23 -7.37
C GLU A 57 5.06 7.66 -7.42
N ALA A 58 3.76 7.80 -7.70
CA ALA A 58 3.10 9.11 -7.78
C ALA A 58 3.03 9.86 -6.44
N GLY A 59 3.11 9.13 -5.32
CA GLY A 59 2.92 9.67 -3.97
C GLY A 59 4.12 9.51 -3.04
N LEU A 60 5.27 9.01 -3.51
CA LEU A 60 6.38 8.61 -2.64
C LEU A 60 6.81 9.69 -1.64
N GLU A 61 6.80 10.96 -2.05
CA GLU A 61 7.17 12.11 -1.21
C GLU A 61 6.13 12.43 -0.12
N ALA A 62 4.85 12.17 -0.38
CA ALA A 62 3.74 12.46 0.54
C ALA A 62 3.41 11.28 1.47
N LEU A 63 3.66 10.05 1.02
CA LEU A 63 3.34 8.85 1.78
C LEU A 63 4.04 8.85 3.15
N PRO A 64 3.34 8.48 4.23
CA PRO A 64 3.91 8.54 5.56
C PRO A 64 5.06 7.53 5.75
N LEU A 65 5.93 7.86 6.69
CA LEU A 65 6.85 6.91 7.32
C LEU A 65 6.28 6.53 8.69
N PRO A 66 6.65 5.34 9.21
CA PRO A 66 7.52 4.36 8.60
C PRO A 66 6.76 3.40 7.63
N ARG A 67 7.47 2.87 6.62
CA ARG A 67 6.88 1.98 5.60
C ARG A 67 7.86 0.88 5.16
N ILE A 68 7.30 -0.24 4.71
CA ILE A 68 8.04 -1.33 4.05
C ILE A 68 7.71 -1.28 2.57
N ALA A 69 8.74 -1.15 1.73
CA ALA A 69 8.62 -1.30 0.29
C ALA A 69 8.65 -2.79 -0.07
N ILE A 70 7.67 -3.23 -0.86
CA ILE A 70 7.57 -4.60 -1.36
C ILE A 70 7.71 -4.56 -2.88
N ARG A 71 8.68 -5.27 -3.42
CA ARG A 71 8.86 -5.44 -4.86
C ARG A 71 8.55 -6.87 -5.24
N LEU A 72 7.60 -7.05 -6.16
CA LEU A 72 7.24 -8.34 -6.73
C LEU A 72 7.83 -8.44 -8.14
N ALA A 73 8.48 -9.55 -8.47
CA ALA A 73 8.96 -9.81 -9.83
C ALA A 73 8.59 -11.21 -10.30
N HIS A 74 8.44 -11.38 -11.62
CA HIS A 74 8.21 -12.68 -12.24
C HIS A 74 9.45 -13.57 -12.12
N ALA A 75 9.25 -14.85 -11.77
CA ALA A 75 10.26 -15.90 -11.78
C ALA A 75 9.83 -17.03 -12.74
N GLU A 76 10.54 -18.17 -12.74
CA GLU A 76 10.23 -19.28 -13.63
C GLU A 76 8.81 -19.85 -13.40
N GLY A 77 8.06 -20.03 -14.50
CA GLY A 77 6.67 -20.49 -14.46
C GLY A 77 5.75 -19.47 -13.78
N ASP A 78 4.92 -19.95 -12.85
CA ASP A 78 3.99 -19.11 -12.09
C ASP A 78 4.60 -18.52 -10.79
N ASN A 79 5.89 -18.72 -10.56
CA ASN A 79 6.56 -18.23 -9.35
C ASN A 79 6.77 -16.70 -9.37
N ARG A 80 6.92 -16.12 -8.19
CA ARG A 80 7.31 -14.70 -7.99
C ARG A 80 8.42 -14.61 -6.96
N THR A 81 9.33 -13.66 -7.14
CA THR A 81 10.22 -13.22 -6.07
C THR A 81 9.60 -12.03 -5.35
N ILE A 82 9.82 -11.97 -4.04
CA ILE A 82 9.39 -10.88 -3.18
C ILE A 82 10.63 -10.31 -2.52
N GLU A 83 10.88 -9.02 -2.72
CA GLU A 83 11.93 -8.29 -2.03
C GLU A 83 11.29 -7.28 -1.08
N LEU A 84 11.79 -7.25 0.15
CA LEU A 84 11.36 -6.31 1.18
C LEU A 84 12.49 -5.33 1.44
N ALA A 85 12.16 -4.05 1.53
CA ALA A 85 13.09 -3.00 1.93
C ALA A 85 12.41 -2.04 2.91
N ALA A 86 13.13 -1.63 3.95
CA ALA A 86 12.68 -0.64 4.91
C ALA A 86 13.84 0.27 5.30
N ALA A 87 13.55 1.50 5.72
CA ALA A 87 14.57 2.40 6.25
C ALA A 87 15.13 1.90 7.60
N GLU A 88 14.32 1.20 8.37
CA GLU A 88 14.69 0.64 9.67
C GLU A 88 14.59 -0.90 9.62
N ASN A 89 15.70 -1.59 9.85
CA ASN A 89 15.76 -3.06 9.82
C ASN A 89 14.82 -3.72 10.85
N ALA A 90 14.55 -3.05 11.97
CA ALA A 90 13.62 -3.53 12.99
C ALA A 90 12.21 -3.79 12.42
N MET A 91 11.82 -3.11 11.34
CA MET A 91 10.55 -3.34 10.66
C MET A 91 10.49 -4.67 9.91
N LEU A 92 11.64 -5.26 9.58
CA LEU A 92 11.75 -6.51 8.85
C LEU A 92 11.94 -7.71 9.79
N GLU A 93 12.05 -7.48 11.11
CA GLU A 93 12.19 -8.54 12.09
C GLU A 93 10.96 -9.47 12.08
N GLY A 94 11.22 -10.77 11.93
CA GLY A 94 10.15 -11.79 11.86
C GLY A 94 9.52 -11.96 10.47
N MET A 95 10.03 -11.29 9.43
CA MET A 95 9.56 -11.42 8.03
C MET A 95 10.43 -12.32 7.14
N THR A 96 11.40 -13.05 7.72
CA THR A 96 12.32 -13.98 7.04
C THR A 96 12.18 -15.41 7.55
#